data_AF-A0A0F9NBC7-F1
#
_entry.id   AF-A0A0F9NBC7-F1
#
_cell.length_a   1.000
_cell.length_b   1.000
_cell.length_c   1.000
_cell.angle_alpha   90.00
_cell.angle_beta   90.00
_cell.angle_gamma   90.00
#
_symmetry.space_group_name_H-M   'P 1'
#
loop_
_entity.id
_entity.type
_entity.pdbx_description
1 polymer ?
#
loop_
_entity_poly.entity_id
_entity_poly.type
_entity_poly.pdbx_seq_one_letter_code
_entity_poly.pdbx_strand_id
1 'polypeptide(L)'
;MEIPDLESNIEINTSFEEKKVLFICPVCKAKKGLEVPKSVIKKAKQITTMSIARGLVCTHQFQAFVDKHFKVRGYQRVDFELENQNKDEQEIISSRFKETEEELFENLILEGNYVEYKPKKRINYNKKQRGIELMNSQKKTVQKNKQQLIKKKEMTLKEIYEEFKDFIDVDNEKFAPFIEDDM
;
A
#
# COMPACT_ATOMS: atom_id res chain seq x y z
N MET A 1 26.00 -45.30 -30.70
CA MET A 1 25.55 -45.02 -29.32
C MET A 1 24.79 -43.72 -29.40
N GLU A 2 23.48 -43.81 -29.56
CA GLU A 2 22.60 -42.65 -29.74
C GLU A 2 22.17 -42.15 -28.35
N ILE A 3 22.28 -40.85 -28.15
CA ILE A 3 21.85 -40.14 -26.94
C ILE A 3 20.36 -39.86 -27.10
N PRO A 4 19.47 -40.28 -26.18
CA PRO A 4 18.07 -39.95 -26.27
C PRO A 4 17.83 -38.52 -25.77
N ASP A 5 17.27 -37.69 -26.63
CA ASP A 5 16.79 -36.35 -26.29
C ASP A 5 15.57 -36.46 -25.36
N LEU A 6 15.70 -35.89 -24.16
CA LEU A 6 14.63 -35.77 -23.19
C LEU A 6 13.82 -34.50 -23.50
N GLU A 7 12.77 -34.63 -24.30
CA GLU A 7 11.79 -33.56 -24.50
C GLU A 7 10.94 -33.37 -23.23
N SER A 8 11.23 -32.31 -22.48
CA SER A 8 10.37 -31.87 -21.38
C SER A 8 9.19 -31.03 -21.92
N ASN A 9 8.10 -31.70 -22.28
CA ASN A 9 6.82 -31.05 -22.57
C ASN A 9 6.12 -30.71 -21.24
N ILE A 10 6.43 -29.53 -20.69
CA ILE A 10 5.60 -28.93 -19.62
C ILE A 10 4.48 -28.17 -20.31
N GLU A 11 3.36 -28.84 -20.57
CA GLU A 11 2.11 -28.19 -20.96
C GLU A 11 1.54 -27.41 -19.77
N ILE A 12 1.92 -26.13 -19.65
CA ILE A 12 1.27 -25.18 -18.74
C ILE A 12 -0.07 -24.78 -19.37
N ASN A 13 -1.05 -25.68 -19.37
CA ASN A 13 -2.45 -25.34 -19.65
C ASN A 13 -3.05 -24.62 -18.43
N THR A 14 -2.65 -23.36 -18.22
CA THR A 14 -3.39 -22.44 -17.34
C THR A 14 -4.36 -21.65 -18.19
N SER A 15 -5.58 -22.16 -18.32
CA SER A 15 -6.70 -21.40 -18.85
C SER A 15 -7.06 -20.27 -17.87
N PHE A 16 -6.38 -19.14 -18.00
CA PHE A 16 -6.75 -17.91 -17.34
C PHE A 16 -8.07 -17.41 -17.93
N GLU A 17 -9.18 -17.92 -17.40
CA GLU A 17 -10.48 -17.39 -17.78
C GLU A 17 -10.59 -15.95 -17.29
N GLU A 18 -10.68 -15.03 -18.24
CA GLU A 18 -10.87 -13.61 -17.98
C GLU A 18 -12.33 -13.20 -18.23
N LYS A 19 -12.78 -12.17 -17.52
CA LYS A 19 -14.10 -11.58 -17.74
C LYS A 19 -13.99 -10.06 -17.75
N LYS A 20 -14.67 -9.46 -18.72
CA LYS A 20 -14.73 -8.00 -18.86
C LYS A 20 -15.65 -7.40 -17.80
N VAL A 21 -15.12 -6.45 -17.03
CA VAL A 21 -15.85 -5.69 -16.00
C VAL A 21 -15.81 -4.20 -16.36
N LEU A 22 -16.96 -3.55 -16.34
CA LEU A 22 -17.08 -2.11 -16.64
C LEU A 22 -16.83 -1.30 -15.36
N PHE A 23 -15.75 -0.52 -15.35
CA PHE A 23 -15.41 0.40 -14.27
C PHE A 23 -15.80 1.83 -14.62
N ILE A 24 -16.25 2.58 -13.61
CA ILE A 24 -16.61 3.99 -13.71
C ILE A 24 -15.80 4.78 -12.69
N CYS A 25 -15.04 5.78 -13.14
CA CYS A 25 -14.29 6.63 -12.23
C CYS A 25 -15.25 7.42 -11.31
N PRO A 26 -15.10 7.37 -9.97
CA PRO A 26 -15.95 8.13 -9.07
C PRO A 26 -15.70 9.65 -9.12
N VAL A 27 -14.57 10.09 -9.68
CA VAL A 27 -14.17 11.50 -9.78
C VAL A 27 -14.69 12.14 -11.07
N CYS A 28 -14.29 11.64 -12.25
CA CYS A 28 -14.64 12.23 -13.54
C CYS A 28 -15.71 11.46 -14.35
N LYS A 29 -16.23 10.35 -13.82
CA LYS A 29 -17.25 9.50 -14.48
C LYS A 29 -16.83 8.84 -15.80
N ALA A 30 -15.53 8.88 -16.15
CA ALA A 30 -14.98 8.11 -17.25
C ALA A 30 -15.26 6.61 -17.08
N LYS A 31 -15.57 5.93 -18.18
CA LYS A 31 -15.94 4.51 -18.18
C LYS A 31 -14.95 3.70 -19.02
N LYS A 32 -14.54 2.54 -18.53
CA LYS A 32 -13.72 1.60 -19.30
C LYS A 32 -13.97 0.16 -18.88
N GLY A 33 -14.03 -0.74 -19.84
CA GLY A 33 -14.06 -2.18 -19.59
C GLY A 33 -12.64 -2.71 -19.40
N LEU A 34 -12.36 -3.35 -18.27
CA LEU A 34 -11.09 -4.02 -18.00
C LEU A 34 -11.31 -5.53 -17.91
N GLU A 35 -10.33 -6.30 -18.35
CA GLU A 35 -10.32 -7.76 -18.24
C GLU A 35 -9.78 -8.15 -16.86
N VAL A 36 -10.57 -8.94 -16.13
CA VAL A 36 -10.24 -9.36 -14.77
C VAL A 36 -10.22 -10.89 -14.72
N PRO A 37 -9.11 -11.50 -14.26
CA PRO A 37 -9.04 -12.95 -14.09
C PRO A 37 -10.07 -13.44 -13.08
N LYS A 38 -10.85 -14.47 -13.45
CA LYS A 38 -11.87 -15.05 -12.56
C LYS A 38 -11.26 -15.59 -11.25
N SER A 39 -9.98 -15.98 -11.28
CA SER A 39 -9.23 -16.47 -10.12
C SER A 39 -9.10 -15.44 -8.99
N VAL A 40 -9.03 -14.15 -9.31
CA VAL A 40 -8.91 -13.07 -8.31
C VAL A 40 -10.24 -12.86 -7.57
N ILE A 41 -11.37 -12.96 -8.29
CA ILE A 41 -12.70 -12.72 -7.73
C ILE A 41 -13.23 -13.95 -6.98
N LYS A 42 -13.00 -15.17 -7.49
CA LYS A 42 -13.48 -16.41 -6.86
C LYS A 42 -12.85 -16.69 -5.47
N LYS A 43 -11.64 -16.18 -5.19
CA LYS A 43 -10.96 -16.36 -3.89
C LYS A 43 -11.62 -15.59 -2.75
N ALA A 44 -12.36 -14.52 -3.04
CA ALA A 44 -12.95 -13.68 -2.00
C ALA A 44 -14.26 -14.25 -1.45
N LYS A 45 -14.49 -14.10 -0.13
CA LYS A 45 -15.72 -14.60 0.51
C LYS A 45 -16.99 -13.95 -0.04
N GLN A 46 -16.97 -12.66 -0.35
CA GLN A 46 -18.17 -11.92 -0.85
C GLN A 46 -17.82 -10.81 -1.86
N ILE A 47 -16.94 -9.89 -1.49
CA ILE A 47 -16.55 -8.72 -2.30
C ILE A 47 -15.03 -8.71 -2.46
N THR A 48 -14.55 -8.42 -3.66
CA THR A 48 -13.15 -8.22 -3.99
C THR A 48 -12.87 -6.73 -4.13
N THR A 49 -11.94 -6.21 -3.34
CA THR A 49 -11.44 -4.83 -3.49
C THR A 49 -10.33 -4.80 -4.54
N MET A 50 -10.47 -3.94 -5.55
CA MET A 50 -9.49 -3.76 -6.61
C MET A 50 -8.98 -2.32 -6.60
N SER A 51 -7.65 -2.15 -6.57
CA SER A 51 -7.02 -0.84 -6.74
C SER A 51 -6.87 -0.54 -8.23
N ILE A 52 -7.47 0.56 -8.70
CA ILE A 52 -7.40 1.00 -10.09
C ILE A 52 -6.39 2.15 -10.15
N ALA A 53 -5.20 1.84 -10.67
CA ALA A 53 -4.13 2.81 -10.87
C ALA A 53 -4.48 3.85 -11.95
N ARG A 54 -3.77 4.98 -11.91
CA ARG A 54 -3.86 6.04 -12.91
C ARG A 54 -3.52 5.49 -14.29
N GLY A 55 -4.23 5.94 -15.32
CA GLY A 55 -4.05 5.51 -16.71
C GLY A 55 -4.85 4.25 -17.09
N LEU A 56 -5.29 3.43 -16.12
CA LEU A 56 -6.10 2.26 -16.46
C LEU A 56 -7.47 2.67 -16.98
N VAL A 57 -8.22 3.51 -16.28
CA VAL A 57 -9.53 4.04 -16.70
C VAL A 57 -9.44 5.51 -17.10
N CYS A 58 -8.74 6.31 -16.29
CA CYS A 58 -8.50 7.74 -16.48
C CYS A 58 -7.28 8.16 -15.63
N THR A 59 -6.99 9.45 -15.51
CA THR A 59 -5.86 9.96 -14.71
C THR A 59 -6.04 9.85 -13.19
N HIS A 60 -7.25 9.53 -12.70
CA HIS A 60 -7.53 9.38 -11.27
C HIS A 60 -7.31 7.95 -10.79
N GLN A 61 -6.86 7.82 -9.54
CA GLN A 61 -6.75 6.57 -8.81
C GLN A 61 -7.93 6.38 -7.86
N PHE A 62 -8.45 5.16 -7.80
CA PHE A 62 -9.59 4.82 -6.95
C PHE A 62 -9.62 3.33 -6.68
N GLN A 63 -10.36 2.92 -5.64
CA GLN A 63 -10.66 1.52 -5.39
C GLN A 63 -12.08 1.20 -5.84
N ALA A 64 -12.28 -0.01 -6.33
CA ALA A 64 -13.58 -0.53 -6.75
C ALA A 64 -13.89 -1.84 -6.03
N PHE A 65 -15.14 -2.01 -5.63
CA PHE A 65 -15.64 -3.20 -4.94
C PHE A 65 -16.41 -4.07 -5.93
N VAL A 66 -15.88 -5.22 -6.29
CA VAL A 66 -16.46 -6.13 -7.29
C VAL A 66 -17.01 -7.37 -6.60
N ASP A 67 -18.24 -7.77 -6.92
CA ASP A 67 -18.84 -8.98 -6.38
C ASP A 67 -18.47 -10.24 -7.19
N LYS A 68 -18.90 -11.42 -6.71
CA LYS A 68 -18.71 -12.71 -7.39
C LYS A 68 -19.36 -12.80 -8.77
N HIS A 69 -20.34 -11.95 -9.06
CA HIS A 69 -21.01 -11.87 -10.36
C HIS A 69 -20.32 -10.92 -11.33
N PHE A 70 -19.16 -10.37 -10.94
CA PHE A 70 -18.37 -9.42 -11.71
C PHE A 70 -19.09 -8.08 -11.88
N LYS A 71 -19.94 -7.71 -10.91
CA LYS A 71 -20.64 -6.43 -10.86
C LYS A 71 -19.96 -5.52 -9.83
N VAL A 72 -19.67 -4.30 -10.24
CA VAL A 72 -19.13 -3.28 -9.33
C VAL A 72 -20.25 -2.81 -8.40
N ARG A 73 -20.02 -2.90 -7.08
CA ARG A 73 -20.95 -2.54 -6.01
C ARG A 73 -20.71 -1.16 -5.43
N GLY A 74 -19.49 -0.66 -5.50
CA GLY A 74 -19.13 0.64 -4.96
C GLY A 74 -17.74 1.07 -5.38
N TYR A 75 -17.43 2.33 -5.06
CA TYR A 75 -16.14 2.96 -5.32
C TYR A 75 -15.66 3.71 -4.09
N GLN A 76 -14.36 3.77 -3.89
CA GLN A 76 -13.72 4.58 -2.86
C GLN A 76 -12.65 5.46 -3.50
N ARG A 77 -12.66 6.76 -3.16
CA ARG A 77 -11.62 7.70 -3.57
C ARG A 77 -10.40 7.55 -2.67
N VAL A 78 -9.22 7.76 -3.24
CA VAL A 78 -7.96 7.78 -2.48
C VAL A 78 -7.67 9.24 -2.14
N ASP A 79 -7.74 9.59 -0.85
CA ASP A 79 -7.50 10.97 -0.40
C ASP A 79 -6.01 11.30 -0.32
N PHE A 80 -5.18 10.32 0.07
CA PHE A 80 -3.74 10.46 0.19
C PHE A 80 -3.03 9.22 -0.34
N GLU A 81 -2.00 9.43 -1.15
CA GLU A 81 -1.09 8.40 -1.62
C GLU A 81 0.30 8.75 -1.08
N LEU A 82 0.88 7.87 -0.27
CA LEU A 82 2.25 8.05 0.19
C LEU A 82 3.19 7.66 -0.95
N GLU A 83 3.89 8.64 -1.51
CA GLU A 83 5.00 8.35 -2.42
C GLU A 83 6.10 7.65 -1.63
N ASN A 84 6.48 6.44 -2.03
CA ASN A 84 7.69 5.81 -1.51
C ASN A 84 8.87 6.71 -1.88
N GLN A 85 9.41 7.45 -0.90
CA GLN A 85 10.61 8.25 -1.06
C GLN A 85 11.89 7.40 -1.20
N ASN A 86 11.74 6.10 -1.43
CA ASN A 86 12.83 5.17 -1.64
C ASN A 86 13.21 5.14 -3.12
N LYS A 87 13.66 6.28 -3.65
CA LYS A 87 14.48 6.26 -4.89
C LYS A 87 15.81 5.51 -4.66
N ASP A 88 16.19 5.30 -3.42
CA ASP A 88 17.42 4.62 -3.04
C ASP A 88 17.26 3.09 -2.87
N GLU A 89 16.05 2.53 -2.73
CA GLU A 89 15.91 1.07 -2.54
C GLU A 89 16.11 0.26 -3.82
N GLN A 90 15.81 0.83 -4.99
CA GLN A 90 16.11 0.18 -6.26
C GLN A 90 17.63 0.15 -6.53
N GLU A 91 18.38 1.15 -6.06
CA GLU A 91 19.85 1.10 -6.05
C GLU A 91 20.38 0.12 -5.01
N ILE A 92 19.75 -0.04 -3.83
CA ILE A 92 20.21 -1.01 -2.82
C ILE A 92 19.99 -2.46 -3.27
N ILE A 93 18.92 -2.78 -4.00
CA ILE A 93 18.74 -4.15 -4.53
C ILE A 93 19.67 -4.38 -5.72
N SER A 94 19.78 -3.43 -6.65
CA SER A 94 20.69 -3.58 -7.81
C SER A 94 22.18 -3.52 -7.45
N SER A 95 22.57 -2.85 -6.35
CA SER A 95 23.95 -2.85 -5.83
C SER A 95 24.26 -4.01 -4.88
N ARG A 96 23.25 -4.69 -4.31
CA ARG A 96 23.45 -5.93 -3.52
C ARG A 96 23.67 -7.18 -4.38
N PHE A 97 23.38 -7.11 -5.68
CA PHE A 97 23.62 -8.21 -6.62
C PHE A 97 24.77 -7.94 -7.61
N LYS A 98 25.59 -6.91 -7.38
CA LYS A 98 26.88 -6.75 -8.08
C LYS A 98 28.02 -7.41 -7.30
N GLU A 99 27.78 -8.60 -6.76
CA GLU A 99 28.91 -9.49 -6.50
C GLU A 99 29.33 -9.96 -7.90
N THR A 100 30.57 -9.70 -8.31
CA THR A 100 31.06 -10.31 -9.55
C THR A 100 31.02 -11.82 -9.36
N GLU A 101 30.89 -12.58 -10.44
CA GLU A 101 30.90 -14.06 -10.34
C GLU A 101 32.13 -14.54 -9.56
N GLU A 102 33.27 -13.85 -9.68
CA GLU A 102 34.49 -14.13 -8.92
C GLU A 102 34.30 -13.99 -7.39
N GLU A 103 33.61 -12.94 -6.91
CA GLU A 103 33.32 -12.75 -5.48
C GLU A 103 32.40 -13.86 -4.95
N LEU A 104 31.47 -14.36 -5.77
CA LEU A 104 30.61 -15.49 -5.41
C LEU A 104 31.43 -16.78 -5.25
N PHE A 105 32.36 -17.04 -6.16
CA PHE A 105 33.25 -18.21 -6.09
C PHE A 105 34.24 -18.15 -4.92
N GLU A 106 34.72 -16.96 -4.54
CA GLU A 106 35.61 -16.81 -3.38
C GLU A 106 34.96 -17.18 -2.04
N ASN A 107 33.63 -17.07 -1.95
CA ASN A 107 32.88 -17.39 -0.74
C ASN A 107 32.39 -18.85 -0.72
N LEU A 108 32.64 -19.62 -1.78
CA LEU A 108 32.32 -21.05 -1.87
C LEU A 108 33.53 -21.89 -1.46
N ILE A 109 33.32 -22.80 -0.52
CA ILE A 109 34.31 -23.80 -0.08
C ILE A 109 33.91 -25.13 -0.70
N LEU A 110 34.83 -25.72 -1.46
CA LEU A 110 34.66 -27.02 -2.12
C LEU A 110 35.64 -28.03 -1.48
N GLU A 111 35.11 -29.01 -0.76
CA GLU A 111 35.88 -30.11 -0.17
C GLU A 111 35.27 -31.46 -0.58
N GLY A 112 35.85 -32.11 -1.59
CA GLY A 112 35.31 -33.37 -2.13
C GLY A 112 33.90 -33.20 -2.73
N ASN A 113 32.92 -33.89 -2.16
CA ASN A 113 31.49 -33.80 -2.56
C ASN A 113 30.69 -32.77 -1.75
N TYR A 114 31.36 -31.92 -0.97
CA TYR A 114 30.74 -30.95 -0.09
C TYR A 114 30.95 -29.52 -0.60
N VAL A 115 29.87 -28.74 -0.59
CA VAL A 115 29.85 -27.33 -1.00
C VAL A 115 29.25 -26.50 0.15
N GLU A 116 29.99 -25.52 0.64
CA GLU A 116 29.53 -24.61 1.70
C GLU A 116 29.81 -23.15 1.35
N TYR A 117 28.82 -22.27 1.58
CA TYR A 117 28.94 -20.84 1.34
C TYR A 117 29.27 -20.10 2.66
N LYS A 118 30.44 -19.47 2.75
CA LYS A 118 30.88 -18.66 3.90
C LYS A 118 31.19 -17.22 3.48
N PRO A 119 30.20 -16.33 3.48
CA PRO A 119 30.42 -14.94 3.08
C PRO A 119 31.36 -14.23 4.05
N LYS A 120 32.42 -13.59 3.53
CA LYS A 120 33.28 -12.71 4.32
C LYS A 120 32.46 -11.50 4.79
N LYS A 121 32.22 -11.37 6.10
CA LYS A 121 31.46 -10.25 6.67
C LYS A 121 32.15 -8.92 6.32
N ARG A 122 31.55 -8.11 5.44
CA ARG A 122 31.99 -6.71 5.24
C ARG A 122 31.72 -5.93 6.53
N ILE A 123 32.76 -5.74 7.36
CA ILE A 123 32.67 -4.88 8.53
C ILE A 123 32.59 -3.44 8.05
N ASN A 124 31.38 -2.93 7.84
CA ASN A 124 31.15 -1.50 7.58
C ASN A 124 31.26 -0.71 8.90
N TYR A 125 32.49 -0.43 9.34
CA TYR A 125 32.76 0.71 10.21
C TYR A 125 32.49 1.98 9.39
N ASN A 126 31.28 2.55 9.50
CA ASN A 126 30.95 3.99 9.35
C ASN A 126 29.44 4.24 9.13
N LYS A 127 28.57 3.73 10.03
CA LYS A 127 27.14 4.05 9.99
C LYS A 127 26.54 4.51 11.32
N LYS A 128 27.35 5.00 12.27
CA LYS A 128 26.88 5.46 13.59
C LYS A 128 26.95 6.98 13.83
N GLN A 129 27.38 7.81 12.87
CA GLN A 129 27.45 9.27 13.09
C GLN A 129 26.53 10.14 12.22
N ARG A 130 25.93 9.64 11.12
CA ARG A 130 25.02 10.47 10.28
C ARG A 130 23.53 10.30 10.54
N GLY A 131 23.12 9.35 11.37
CA GLY A 131 21.70 9.14 11.74
C GLY A 131 21.16 10.14 12.77
N ILE A 132 22.03 10.87 13.48
CA ILE A 132 21.62 11.78 14.56
C ILE A 132 21.48 13.23 14.08
N GLU A 133 22.19 13.65 13.03
CA GLU A 133 22.10 15.03 12.51
C GLU A 133 20.85 15.30 11.66
N LEU A 134 20.33 14.30 10.93
CA LEU A 134 19.10 14.46 10.13
C LEU A 134 17.82 14.54 10.98
N MET A 135 17.82 13.97 12.19
CA MET A 135 16.70 14.12 13.14
C MET A 135 16.67 15.51 13.82
N ASN A 136 17.77 16.27 13.80
CA ASN A 136 17.83 17.61 14.40
C ASN A 136 17.59 18.75 13.39
N SER A 137 17.75 18.49 12.09
CA SER A 137 17.45 19.46 11.02
C SER A 137 15.93 19.65 10.79
N GLN A 138 15.14 18.57 10.91
CA GLN A 138 13.68 18.64 10.71
C GLN A 138 12.89 19.21 11.90
N LYS A 139 13.53 19.45 13.06
CA LYS A 139 12.89 20.19 14.17
C LYS A 139 12.83 21.70 13.96
N LYS A 140 13.57 22.27 12.99
CA LYS A 140 13.63 23.74 12.78
C LYS A 140 12.73 24.29 11.67
N THR A 141 12.19 23.45 10.77
CA THR A 141 11.27 23.91 9.70
C THR A 141 9.78 23.66 9.99
N VAL A 142 9.44 22.87 11.01
CA VAL A 142 8.05 22.69 11.50
C VAL A 142 7.64 23.74 12.55
N GLN A 143 8.57 24.57 13.04
CA GLN A 143 8.28 25.56 14.08
C GLN A 143 7.79 26.94 13.58
N LYS A 144 7.77 27.22 12.26
CA LYS A 144 7.31 28.54 11.76
C LYS A 144 5.85 28.61 11.27
N ASN A 145 5.16 27.48 11.05
CA ASN A 145 3.75 27.48 10.61
C ASN A 145 2.74 26.96 11.66
N LYS A 146 3.15 26.78 12.92
CA LYS A 146 2.25 26.36 14.02
C LYS A 146 1.71 27.49 14.90
N GLN A 147 2.06 28.75 14.62
CA GLN A 147 1.66 29.88 15.46
C GLN A 147 0.35 30.59 15.05
N GLN A 148 -0.37 30.13 14.01
CA GLN A 148 -1.61 30.82 13.59
C GLN A 148 -2.91 30.04 13.64
N LEU A 149 -2.93 28.73 13.84
CA LEU A 149 -4.20 27.99 13.98
C LEU A 149 -4.07 26.95 15.08
N ILE A 150 -4.26 27.43 16.31
CA ILE A 150 -5.00 26.85 17.43
C ILE A 150 -4.60 27.78 18.60
N LYS A 151 -5.23 28.95 18.64
CA LYS A 151 -5.55 29.50 19.96
C LYS A 151 -6.51 28.47 20.53
N LYS A 152 -6.06 27.63 21.47
CA LYS A 152 -6.98 26.82 22.27
C LYS A 152 -7.90 27.84 22.95
N LYS A 153 -9.06 28.06 22.38
CA LYS A 153 -10.13 28.75 23.08
C LYS A 153 -10.47 27.81 24.23
N GLU A 154 -10.25 28.24 25.46
CA GLU A 154 -10.80 27.54 26.61
C GLU A 154 -12.32 27.64 26.45
N MET A 155 -12.92 26.57 25.94
CA MET A 155 -14.36 26.49 25.80
C MET A 155 -14.90 25.82 27.05
N THR A 156 -15.97 26.39 27.59
CA THR A 156 -16.71 25.76 28.68
C THR A 156 -17.40 24.50 28.16
N LEU A 157 -17.67 23.54 29.05
CA LEU A 157 -18.41 22.32 28.68
C LEU A 157 -19.75 22.67 27.99
N LYS A 158 -20.40 23.76 28.41
CA LYS A 158 -21.64 24.27 27.81
C LYS A 158 -21.47 24.66 26.34
N GLU A 159 -20.39 25.37 26.00
CA GLU A 159 -20.11 25.75 24.62
C GLU A 159 -19.84 24.53 23.72
N ILE A 160 -19.18 23.51 24.28
CA ILE A 160 -18.97 22.25 23.57
C ILE A 160 -20.33 21.58 23.30
N TYR A 161 -21.23 21.50 24.29
CA TYR A 161 -22.54 20.87 24.09
C TYR A 161 -23.38 21.57 23.01
N GLU A 162 -23.43 22.90 23.00
CA GLU A 162 -24.16 23.66 21.97
C GLU A 162 -23.63 23.40 20.55
N GLU A 163 -22.30 23.24 20.40
CA GLU A 163 -21.69 22.98 19.08
C GLU A 163 -22.02 21.58 18.53
N PHE A 164 -22.29 20.61 19.41
CA PHE A 164 -22.57 19.22 19.03
C PHE A 164 -24.06 18.84 19.08
N LYS A 165 -24.92 19.67 19.68
CA LYS A 165 -26.36 19.40 19.84
C LYS A 165 -27.08 19.20 18.50
N ASP A 166 -26.70 19.97 17.48
CA ASP A 166 -27.27 19.89 16.14
C ASP A 166 -26.98 18.57 15.41
N PHE A 167 -26.05 17.77 15.91
CA PHE A 167 -25.67 16.47 15.35
C PHE A 167 -26.33 15.29 16.07
N ILE A 168 -27.07 15.54 17.16
CA ILE A 168 -27.84 14.52 17.87
C ILE A 168 -29.27 14.56 17.31
N ASP A 169 -29.68 13.47 16.67
CA ASP A 169 -31.05 13.35 16.18
C ASP A 169 -32.05 13.52 17.32
N VAL A 170 -33.08 14.35 17.08
CA VAL A 170 -34.12 14.70 18.08
C VAL A 170 -34.87 13.47 18.58
N ASP A 171 -34.90 12.41 17.78
CA ASP A 171 -35.58 11.15 18.08
C ASP A 171 -34.68 10.15 18.84
N ASN A 172 -33.49 10.57 19.30
CA ASN A 172 -32.58 9.69 20.02
C ASN A 172 -32.99 9.52 21.49
N GLU A 173 -33.93 8.61 21.74
CA GLU A 173 -34.48 8.28 23.08
C GLU A 173 -33.40 7.96 24.13
N LYS A 174 -32.21 7.51 23.71
CA LYS A 174 -31.08 7.23 24.62
C LYS A 174 -30.43 8.50 25.19
N PHE A 175 -30.50 9.60 24.46
CA PHE A 175 -29.86 10.87 24.84
C PHE A 175 -30.86 11.91 25.35
N ALA A 176 -32.16 11.74 25.07
CA ALA A 176 -33.23 12.59 25.59
C ALA A 176 -33.13 12.92 27.11
N PRO A 177 -32.91 11.95 28.03
CA PRO A 177 -32.85 12.26 29.46
C PRO A 177 -31.64 13.09 29.87
N PHE A 178 -30.56 13.10 29.08
CA PHE A 178 -29.35 13.89 29.38
C PHE A 178 -29.44 15.34 28.86
N ILE A 179 -30.41 15.64 28.00
CA ILE A 179 -30.62 16.98 27.43
C ILE A 179 -31.58 17.81 28.29
N GLU A 180 -32.53 17.15 28.99
CA GLU A 180 -33.52 17.82 29.84
C GLU A 180 -32.99 18.22 31.24
N ASP A 181 -31.98 17.53 31.76
CA ASP A 181 -31.43 17.78 33.11
C ASP A 181 -30.43 18.96 33.19
N ASP A 182 -29.95 19.49 32.05
CA ASP A 182 -28.90 20.52 31.97
C ASP A 182 -29.40 21.91 31.49
N MET A 183 -30.73 22.12 31.39
CA MET A 183 -31.38 23.44 31.14
C MET A 183 -31.79 24.13 32.45
#